data_AF-A0A5C9CE01-F1
#
_entry.id   AF-A0A5C9CE01-F1
#
_cell.length_a   1.000
_cell.length_b   1.000
_cell.length_c   1.000
_cell.angle_alpha   90.00
_cell.angle_beta   90.00
_cell.angle_gamma   90.00
#
_symmetry.space_group_name_H-M   'P 1'
#
loop_
_entity.id
_entity.type
_entity.pdbx_description
1 polymer ?
#
loop_
_entity_poly.entity_id
_entity_poly.type
_entity_poly.pdbx_seq_one_letter_code
_entity_poly.pdbx_strand_id
1 'polypeptide(L)'
;MIRSTTHCWTISLTLAGVSLLTPAALRADVVKLASGGEIRGVVKSPATKPRKDQPAASDEVVVESLTGSEIAVAREDVLFITKRPRAVEEYESLARAVIDTVEGRWQLAEWCRQHGLAEQRKEQLQRILDLDPEHKPSHYGLGHRRQGNQWTTPEEADAELLAAGYVRYKGRLITTVERDLAEAGASRQREQNEWRPKIRLWLGWLNGRDPAKRADAEVKFRELRDQDAVPAIIDFLLGDANVEIRRLAVQTLAQIDGQAAIPALIRVALGDADQSLQSSAFGVLTAEQRAAAVPIIERALHDESNLIVRRAAILLGKCGVRQSIPALVDALATSHKMRVPQAPAFNVGFNRDGSAAGGNRALPPDV
;
A
#
# COMPACT_ATOMS: atom_id res chain seq x y z
N MET A 1 -58.30 -29.60 0.05
CA MET A 1 -58.39 -30.29 -1.25
C MET A 1 -57.02 -30.23 -1.90
N ILE A 2 -56.56 -31.37 -2.44
CA ILE A 2 -55.38 -31.58 -3.31
C ILE A 2 -54.02 -31.79 -2.58
N ARG A 3 -53.61 -33.06 -2.57
CA ARG A 3 -52.24 -33.58 -2.35
C ARG A 3 -51.43 -33.44 -3.65
N SER A 4 -50.14 -33.13 -3.56
CA SER A 4 -49.10 -33.47 -4.57
C SER A 4 -47.71 -33.13 -4.01
N THR A 5 -47.01 -34.10 -3.41
CA THR A 5 -45.79 -34.75 -3.96
C THR A 5 -44.66 -33.81 -4.36
N THR A 6 -43.77 -33.50 -3.41
CA THR A 6 -42.47 -32.88 -3.64
C THR A 6 -41.51 -33.88 -4.29
N HIS A 7 -41.14 -33.64 -5.55
CA HIS A 7 -40.05 -34.35 -6.22
C HIS A 7 -38.73 -33.65 -5.94
N CYS A 8 -37.79 -34.40 -5.37
CA CYS A 8 -36.40 -34.03 -5.18
C CYS A 8 -35.70 -34.02 -6.55
N TRP A 9 -35.27 -32.85 -7.03
CA TRP A 9 -34.41 -32.74 -8.22
C TRP A 9 -33.00 -32.36 -7.78
N THR A 10 -32.11 -33.33 -7.86
CA THR A 10 -30.66 -33.19 -7.75
C THR A 10 -30.14 -32.38 -8.92
N ILE A 11 -29.68 -31.15 -8.67
CA ILE A 11 -28.95 -30.34 -9.65
C ILE A 11 -27.49 -30.80 -9.61
N SER A 12 -27.12 -31.69 -10.54
CA SER A 12 -25.73 -32.01 -10.83
C SER A 12 -25.03 -30.77 -11.39
N LEU A 13 -24.06 -30.28 -10.64
CA LEU A 13 -23.18 -29.18 -11.02
C LEU A 13 -22.16 -29.71 -12.04
N THR A 14 -22.48 -29.64 -13.33
CA THR A 14 -21.50 -29.88 -14.39
C THR A 14 -20.53 -28.71 -14.45
N LEU A 15 -19.31 -28.93 -13.95
CA LEU A 15 -18.15 -28.08 -14.21
C LEU A 15 -17.95 -28.03 -15.74
N ALA A 16 -18.40 -26.96 -16.37
CA ALA A 16 -17.91 -26.57 -17.68
C ALA A 16 -16.46 -26.14 -17.50
N GLY A 17 -15.54 -27.04 -17.84
CA GLY A 17 -14.12 -26.77 -17.88
C GLY A 17 -13.88 -25.57 -18.79
N VAL A 18 -13.47 -24.44 -18.20
CA VAL A 18 -12.80 -23.36 -18.90
C VAL A 18 -11.55 -23.99 -19.49
N SER A 19 -11.65 -24.34 -20.77
CA SER A 19 -10.51 -24.78 -21.57
C SER A 19 -9.53 -23.61 -21.55
N LEU A 20 -8.48 -23.74 -20.74
CA LEU A 20 -7.31 -22.87 -20.81
C LEU A 20 -6.80 -22.94 -22.25
N LEU A 21 -7.13 -21.93 -23.05
CA LEU A 21 -6.31 -21.61 -24.22
C LEU A 21 -4.91 -21.36 -23.69
N THR A 22 -4.04 -22.33 -23.91
CA THR A 22 -2.60 -22.16 -23.75
C THR A 22 -2.18 -20.99 -24.65
N PRO A 23 -1.55 -19.92 -24.13
CA PRO A 23 -1.01 -18.86 -24.95
C PRO A 23 0.26 -19.38 -25.65
N ALA A 24 0.08 -20.21 -26.67
CA ALA A 24 1.14 -20.52 -27.62
C ALA A 24 1.27 -19.32 -28.56
N ALA A 25 2.36 -18.56 -28.40
CA ALA A 25 3.01 -17.66 -29.38
C ALA A 25 3.31 -16.22 -28.87
N LEU A 26 4.10 -16.11 -27.80
CA LEU A 26 4.75 -14.84 -27.41
C LEU A 26 6.18 -14.68 -27.97
N ARG A 27 6.64 -15.58 -28.85
CA ARG A 27 8.02 -15.65 -29.33
C ARG A 27 8.06 -15.60 -30.85
N ALA A 28 9.07 -14.93 -31.40
CA ALA A 28 9.48 -15.05 -32.80
C ALA A 28 11.01 -15.15 -32.80
N ASP A 29 11.51 -16.31 -33.18
CA ASP A 29 12.94 -16.58 -33.32
C ASP A 29 13.38 -16.20 -34.75
N VAL A 30 14.55 -15.58 -34.86
CA VAL A 30 15.18 -15.26 -36.14
C VAL A 30 16.29 -16.27 -36.40
N VAL A 31 16.16 -17.03 -37.47
CA VAL A 31 17.15 -18.00 -37.94
C VAL A 31 17.88 -17.39 -39.12
N LYS A 32 19.17 -17.07 -38.93
CA LYS A 32 20.04 -16.63 -40.03
C LYS A 32 20.65 -17.83 -40.72
N LEU A 33 20.55 -17.90 -42.03
CA LEU A 33 21.12 -18.96 -42.85
C LEU A 33 22.56 -18.63 -43.26
N ALA A 34 23.37 -19.65 -43.48
CA ALA A 34 24.74 -19.53 -44.00
C ALA A 34 24.77 -18.89 -45.41
N SER A 35 23.68 -19.01 -46.18
CA SER A 35 23.47 -18.38 -47.48
C SER A 35 23.12 -16.89 -47.42
N GLY A 36 22.97 -16.31 -46.21
CA GLY A 36 22.64 -14.90 -45.99
C GLY A 36 21.14 -14.59 -45.89
N GLY A 37 20.26 -15.58 -46.08
CA GLY A 37 18.82 -15.44 -45.87
C GLY A 37 18.42 -15.40 -44.39
N GLU A 38 17.31 -14.74 -44.07
CA GLU A 38 16.74 -14.70 -42.72
C GLU A 38 15.34 -15.33 -42.73
N ILE A 39 15.11 -16.29 -41.84
CA ILE A 39 13.79 -16.89 -41.61
C ILE A 39 13.27 -16.40 -40.26
N ARG A 40 12.02 -15.92 -40.24
CA ARG A 40 11.37 -15.34 -39.07
C ARG A 40 10.18 -16.20 -38.65
N GLY A 41 10.13 -16.65 -37.40
CA GLY A 41 9.02 -17.47 -36.92
C GLY A 41 9.28 -18.16 -35.58
N VAL A 42 8.35 -18.97 -35.09
CA VAL A 42 8.56 -19.74 -33.85
C VAL A 42 9.32 -21.01 -34.18
N VAL A 43 10.51 -21.21 -33.58
CA VAL A 43 11.22 -22.49 -33.74
C VAL A 43 10.47 -23.55 -32.94
N LYS A 44 9.80 -24.47 -33.64
CA LYS A 44 9.19 -25.67 -33.05
C LYS A 44 10.29 -26.72 -32.91
N SER A 45 10.79 -26.82 -31.67
CA SER A 45 11.84 -27.73 -31.18
C SER A 45 13.29 -27.30 -31.41
N PRO A 46 14.07 -27.16 -30.32
CA PRO A 46 15.48 -27.52 -30.33
C PRO A 46 15.57 -29.05 -30.28
N ALA A 47 16.47 -29.65 -31.08
CA ALA A 47 16.87 -31.04 -30.92
C ALA A 47 17.14 -31.33 -29.42
N THR A 48 16.26 -32.11 -28.79
CA THR A 48 16.51 -32.66 -27.47
C THR A 48 17.69 -33.62 -27.64
N LYS A 49 18.71 -33.54 -26.77
CA LYS A 49 19.79 -34.55 -26.76
C LYS A 49 19.16 -35.95 -26.85
N PRO A 50 19.65 -36.84 -27.73
CA PRO A 50 19.00 -38.12 -27.96
C PRO A 50 18.89 -38.90 -26.65
N ARG A 51 17.66 -39.24 -26.25
CA ARG A 51 17.43 -40.33 -25.29
C ARG A 51 17.79 -41.62 -26.02
N LYS A 52 18.52 -42.49 -25.33
CA LYS A 52 19.27 -43.65 -25.88
C LYS A 52 18.44 -44.67 -26.69
N ASP A 53 17.12 -44.56 -26.72
CA ASP A 53 16.21 -45.62 -27.17
C ASP A 53 15.19 -45.18 -28.26
N GLN A 54 15.45 -44.09 -28.99
CA GLN A 54 14.65 -43.73 -30.19
C GLN A 54 15.55 -43.36 -31.38
N PRO A 55 15.19 -43.74 -32.62
CA PRO A 55 15.97 -43.41 -33.82
C PRO A 55 16.05 -41.89 -34.00
N ALA A 56 17.19 -41.43 -34.52
CA ALA A 56 17.60 -40.03 -34.63
C ALA A 56 16.46 -39.12 -35.14
N ALA A 57 16.02 -38.19 -34.30
CA ALA A 57 15.18 -37.09 -34.73
C ALA A 57 15.93 -36.30 -35.83
N SER A 58 15.24 -36.01 -36.93
CA SER A 58 15.74 -35.25 -38.08
C SER A 58 16.54 -34.02 -37.64
N ASP A 59 17.73 -33.81 -38.22
CA ASP A 59 18.63 -32.68 -37.94
C ASP A 59 18.14 -31.38 -38.61
N GLU A 60 16.83 -31.14 -38.50
CA GLU A 60 16.11 -30.05 -39.11
C GLU A 60 15.57 -29.12 -38.03
N VAL A 61 15.79 -27.83 -38.22
CA VAL A 61 15.16 -26.76 -37.44
C VAL A 61 13.87 -26.38 -38.14
N VAL A 62 12.73 -26.69 -37.52
CA VAL A 62 11.41 -26.33 -38.04
C VAL A 62 11.00 -24.97 -37.47
N VAL A 63 10.75 -24.02 -38.37
CA VAL A 63 10.32 -22.66 -38.05
C VAL A 63 8.89 -22.46 -38.54
N GLU A 64 7.98 -22.14 -37.64
CA GLU A 64 6.62 -21.70 -37.98
C GLU A 64 6.62 -20.20 -38.25
N SER A 65 6.46 -19.81 -39.51
CA SER A 65 6.38 -18.41 -39.96
C SER A 65 5.22 -17.65 -39.28
N LEU A 66 5.33 -16.32 -39.22
CA LEU A 66 4.29 -15.41 -38.71
C LEU A 66 2.94 -15.58 -39.44
N THR A 67 2.95 -16.11 -40.66
CA THR A 67 1.75 -16.41 -41.47
C THR A 67 1.19 -17.82 -41.25
N GLY A 68 1.80 -18.63 -40.38
CA GLY A 68 1.39 -20.00 -40.05
C GLY A 68 1.98 -21.10 -40.94
N SER A 69 2.91 -20.77 -41.84
CA SER A 69 3.60 -21.75 -42.69
C SER A 69 4.77 -22.39 -41.97
N GLU A 70 4.92 -23.70 -42.04
CA GLU A 70 6.08 -24.42 -41.48
C GLU A 70 7.20 -24.52 -42.50
N ILE A 71 8.40 -24.09 -42.10
CA ILE A 71 9.62 -24.10 -42.92
C ILE A 71 10.65 -24.96 -42.19
N ALA A 72 11.02 -26.10 -42.79
CA ALA A 72 12.09 -26.96 -42.28
C ALA A 72 13.42 -26.58 -42.92
N VAL A 73 14.45 -26.37 -42.10
CA VAL A 73 15.80 -26.03 -42.55
C VAL A 73 16.82 -26.98 -41.93
N ALA A 74 17.76 -27.50 -42.71
CA ALA A 74 18.85 -28.32 -42.21
C ALA A 74 19.71 -27.53 -41.20
N ARG A 75 20.08 -28.15 -40.09
CA ARG A 75 20.84 -27.48 -39.02
C ARG A 75 22.20 -26.94 -39.48
N GLU A 76 22.82 -27.58 -40.45
CA GLU A 76 24.10 -27.15 -41.06
C GLU A 76 24.01 -25.81 -41.78
N ASP A 77 22.81 -25.48 -42.31
CA ASP A 77 22.57 -24.22 -43.00
C ASP A 77 22.24 -23.07 -42.03
N VAL A 78 22.13 -23.32 -40.73
CA VAL A 78 21.81 -22.32 -39.71
C VAL A 78 23.08 -21.72 -39.11
N LEU A 79 23.31 -20.43 -39.35
CA LEU A 79 24.44 -19.68 -38.81
C LEU A 79 24.26 -19.39 -37.31
N PHE A 80 23.12 -18.81 -36.92
CA PHE A 80 22.73 -18.63 -35.52
C PHE A 80 21.22 -18.38 -35.39
N ILE A 81 20.68 -18.69 -34.21
CA ILE A 81 19.27 -18.46 -33.85
C ILE A 81 19.22 -17.40 -32.75
N THR A 82 18.53 -16.29 -33.00
CA THR A 82 18.31 -15.23 -32.00
C THR A 82 16.87 -15.29 -31.53
N LYS A 83 16.67 -15.47 -30.22
CA LYS A 83 15.33 -15.46 -29.63
C LYS A 83 14.87 -14.02 -29.44
N ARG A 84 13.75 -13.64 -30.05
CA ARG A 84 13.19 -12.29 -29.93
C ARG A 84 11.71 -12.31 -29.55
N PRO A 85 11.22 -11.26 -28.87
CA PRO A 85 9.79 -11.10 -28.64
C PRO A 85 9.08 -10.87 -29.99
N ARG A 86 7.92 -11.50 -30.18
CA ARG A 86 7.12 -11.36 -31.41
C ARG A 86 6.81 -9.89 -31.77
N ALA A 87 6.53 -9.06 -30.77
CA ALA A 87 6.26 -7.64 -30.94
C ALA A 87 7.42 -6.87 -31.61
N VAL A 88 8.68 -7.25 -31.35
CA VAL A 88 9.85 -6.59 -31.97
C VAL A 88 9.93 -6.90 -33.47
N GLU A 89 9.54 -8.10 -33.88
CA GLU A 89 9.55 -8.50 -35.30
C GLU A 89 8.39 -7.88 -36.10
N GLU A 90 7.21 -7.80 -35.48
CA GLU A 90 6.06 -7.07 -36.03
C GLU A 90 6.41 -5.57 -36.19
N TYR A 91 7.12 -4.99 -35.21
CA TYR A 91 7.68 -3.65 -35.32
C TYR A 91 8.63 -3.51 -36.50
N GLU A 92 9.64 -4.37 -36.66
CA GLU A 92 10.59 -4.25 -37.77
C GLU A 92 9.89 -4.33 -39.14
N SER A 93 8.86 -5.16 -39.24
CA SER A 93 8.08 -5.33 -40.47
C SER A 93 7.26 -4.08 -40.78
N LEU A 94 6.58 -3.51 -39.77
CA LEU A 94 5.85 -2.25 -39.89
C LEU A 94 6.78 -1.07 -40.19
N ALA A 95 7.93 -0.99 -39.51
CA ALA A 95 8.91 0.07 -39.65
C ALA A 95 9.49 0.17 -41.07
N ARG A 96 9.62 -0.95 -41.78
CA ARG A 96 10.04 -0.97 -43.20
C ARG A 96 8.99 -0.41 -44.16
N ALA A 97 7.71 -0.51 -43.81
CA ALA A 97 6.59 -0.08 -44.64
C ALA A 97 6.18 1.38 -44.36
N VAL A 98 6.54 1.93 -43.19
CA VAL A 98 6.18 3.29 -42.79
C VAL A 98 7.00 4.32 -43.56
N ILE A 99 6.29 5.30 -44.14
CA ILE A 99 6.87 6.44 -44.85
C ILE A 99 7.46 7.43 -43.83
N ASP A 100 8.60 8.06 -44.16
CA ASP A 100 9.31 9.05 -43.34
C ASP A 100 8.54 10.38 -43.22
N THR A 101 7.38 10.34 -42.57
CA THR A 101 6.47 11.46 -42.29
C THR A 101 6.16 11.52 -40.79
N VAL A 102 5.79 12.71 -40.30
CA VAL A 102 5.46 12.92 -38.88
C VAL A 102 4.31 12.02 -38.45
N GLU A 103 3.23 11.95 -39.25
CA GLU A 103 2.03 11.16 -38.95
C GLU A 103 2.31 9.66 -39.01
N GLY A 104 3.05 9.20 -40.03
CA GLY A 104 3.38 7.77 -40.19
C GLY A 104 4.23 7.26 -39.03
N ARG A 105 5.24 8.04 -38.62
CA ARG A 105 6.09 7.69 -37.47
C ARG A 105 5.35 7.81 -36.15
N TRP A 106 4.45 8.79 -36.01
CA TRP A 106 3.62 8.93 -34.80
C TRP A 106 2.71 7.71 -34.60
N GLN A 107 2.08 7.22 -35.66
CA GLN A 107 1.27 6.00 -35.61
C GLN A 107 2.10 4.78 -35.20
N LEU A 108 3.32 4.65 -35.73
CA LEU A 108 4.23 3.58 -35.33
C LEU A 108 4.67 3.72 -33.85
N ALA A 109 4.95 4.93 -33.39
CA ALA A 109 5.32 5.21 -32.00
C ALA A 109 4.17 4.89 -31.01
N GLU A 110 2.92 5.18 -31.40
CA GLU A 110 1.74 4.79 -30.62
C GLU A 110 1.50 3.28 -30.63
N TRP A 111 1.75 2.61 -31.74
CA TRP A 111 1.73 1.15 -31.80
C TRP A 111 2.79 0.54 -30.85
N CYS A 112 4.01 1.08 -30.84
CA CYS A 112 5.07 0.67 -29.90
C CYS A 112 4.64 0.90 -28.44
N ARG A 113 3.92 1.98 -28.14
CA ARG A 113 3.38 2.25 -26.80
C ARG A 113 2.41 1.15 -26.36
N GLN A 114 1.53 0.71 -27.25
CA GLN A 114 0.53 -0.33 -26.96
C GLN A 114 1.16 -1.71 -26.75
N HIS A 115 2.28 -2.00 -27.42
CA HIS A 115 2.96 -3.29 -27.37
C HIS A 115 4.13 -3.34 -26.38
N GLY A 116 4.31 -2.29 -25.56
CA GLY A 116 5.34 -2.24 -24.51
C GLY A 116 6.77 -2.10 -25.03
N LEU A 117 6.96 -1.61 -26.25
CA LEU A 117 8.26 -1.44 -26.90
C LEU A 117 8.82 -0.03 -26.63
N ALA A 118 9.33 0.18 -25.42
CA ALA A 118 9.72 1.51 -24.95
C ALA A 118 10.91 2.11 -25.74
N GLU A 119 11.93 1.31 -26.07
CA GLU A 119 13.12 1.81 -26.77
C GLU A 119 12.82 2.16 -28.23
N GLN A 120 12.09 1.28 -28.93
CA GLN A 120 11.63 1.52 -30.30
C GLN A 120 10.72 2.74 -30.38
N ARG A 121 9.84 2.93 -29.38
CA ARG A 121 9.02 4.14 -29.28
C ARG A 121 9.88 5.39 -29.18
N LYS A 122 10.90 5.39 -28.30
CA LYS A 122 11.80 6.55 -28.17
C LYS A 122 12.50 6.89 -29.48
N GLU A 123 13.01 5.89 -30.20
CA GLU A 123 13.65 6.08 -31.51
C GLU A 123 12.70 6.75 -32.51
N GLN A 124 11.45 6.29 -32.60
CA GLN A 124 10.46 6.92 -33.49
C GLN A 124 10.12 8.35 -33.06
N LEU A 125 9.99 8.62 -31.76
CA LEU A 125 9.73 9.97 -31.27
C LEU A 125 10.91 10.91 -31.52
N GLN A 126 12.15 10.45 -31.38
CA GLN A 126 13.35 11.20 -31.74
C GLN A 126 13.36 11.51 -33.23
N ARG A 127 13.07 10.51 -34.07
CA ARG A 127 13.02 10.70 -35.51
C ARG A 127 11.92 11.67 -35.97
N ILE A 128 10.81 11.75 -35.24
CA ILE A 128 9.79 12.78 -35.46
C ILE A 128 10.34 14.17 -35.15
N LEU A 129 11.12 14.33 -34.08
CA LEU A 129 11.74 15.62 -33.74
C LEU A 129 12.80 16.06 -34.76
N ASP A 130 13.47 15.12 -35.45
CA ASP A 130 14.35 15.45 -36.58
C ASP A 130 13.57 16.10 -37.76
N LEU A 131 12.31 15.71 -37.95
CA LEU A 131 11.44 16.21 -39.02
C LEU A 131 10.69 17.48 -38.61
N ASP A 132 10.12 17.50 -37.40
CA ASP A 132 9.39 18.61 -36.80
C ASP A 132 9.88 18.85 -35.36
N PRO A 133 10.85 19.77 -35.18
CA PRO A 133 11.42 20.07 -33.88
C PRO A 133 10.45 20.65 -32.85
N GLU A 134 9.26 21.14 -33.26
CA GLU A 134 8.26 21.70 -32.35
C GLU A 134 7.11 20.72 -32.05
N HIS A 135 7.25 19.46 -32.44
CA HIS A 135 6.23 18.43 -32.25
C HIS A 135 6.03 18.09 -30.76
N LYS A 136 5.14 18.84 -30.10
CA LYS A 136 4.85 18.74 -28.66
C LYS A 136 4.57 17.32 -28.17
N PRO A 137 3.76 16.49 -28.86
CA PRO A 137 3.49 15.12 -28.42
C PRO A 137 4.75 14.25 -28.32
N SER A 138 5.73 14.44 -29.20
CA SER A 138 7.01 13.71 -29.16
C SER A 138 7.88 14.16 -28.01
N HIS A 139 7.96 15.47 -27.76
CA HIS A 139 8.65 16.00 -26.58
C HIS A 139 8.08 15.43 -25.28
N TYR A 140 6.76 15.44 -25.11
CA TYR A 140 6.13 14.84 -23.93
C TYR A 140 6.35 13.32 -23.88
N GLY A 141 6.29 12.63 -25.03
CA GLY A 141 6.52 11.20 -25.13
C GLY A 141 7.93 10.76 -24.74
N LEU A 142 8.93 11.63 -24.95
CA LEU A 142 10.34 11.47 -24.54
C LEU A 142 10.63 12.01 -23.13
N GLY A 143 9.64 12.66 -22.49
CA GLY A 143 9.79 13.22 -21.15
C GLY A 143 10.50 14.58 -21.10
N HIS A 144 10.65 15.27 -22.24
CA HIS A 144 11.24 16.61 -22.27
C HIS A 144 10.35 17.58 -21.48
N ARG A 145 10.99 18.50 -20.75
CA ARG A 145 10.28 19.56 -20.02
C ARG A 145 10.41 20.86 -20.79
N ARG A 146 9.33 21.65 -20.80
CA ARG A 146 9.35 22.98 -21.41
C ARG A 146 9.76 23.99 -20.35
N GLN A 147 10.95 24.58 -20.49
CA GLN A 147 11.42 25.69 -19.66
C GLN A 147 11.35 26.98 -20.49
N GLY A 148 10.36 27.84 -20.17
CA GLY A 148 10.10 29.04 -20.95
C GLY A 148 9.74 28.72 -22.41
N ASN A 149 10.59 29.15 -23.36
CA ASN A 149 10.39 28.92 -24.79
C ASN A 149 11.30 27.82 -25.38
N GLN A 150 11.99 27.05 -24.55
CA GLN A 150 12.88 25.97 -24.99
C GLN A 150 12.47 24.62 -24.39
N TRP A 151 12.69 23.56 -25.17
CA TRP A 151 12.54 22.18 -24.73
C TRP A 151 13.88 21.69 -24.17
N THR A 152 13.88 21.25 -22.92
CA THR A 152 15.05 20.63 -22.29
C THR A 152 14.83 19.14 -22.13
N THR A 153 15.87 18.36 -22.46
CA THR A 153 15.85 16.92 -22.24
C THR A 153 15.87 16.61 -20.73
N PRO A 154 15.40 15.43 -20.30
CA PRO A 154 15.52 15.00 -18.90
C PRO A 154 16.96 15.04 -18.39
N GLU A 155 17.93 14.71 -19.24
CA GLU A 155 19.35 14.67 -18.91
C GLU A 155 19.93 16.07 -18.71
N GLU A 156 19.60 17.02 -19.59
CA GLU A 156 19.99 18.43 -19.43
C GLU A 156 19.34 19.05 -18.20
N ALA A 157 18.04 18.81 -17.98
CA ALA A 157 17.34 19.30 -16.79
C ALA A 157 17.93 18.71 -15.50
N ASP A 158 18.31 17.43 -15.51
CA ASP A 158 19.02 16.79 -14.39
C ASP A 158 20.41 17.40 -14.19
N ALA A 159 21.14 17.68 -15.27
CA ALA A 159 22.47 18.30 -15.22
C ALA A 159 22.42 19.73 -14.67
N GLU A 160 21.41 20.52 -15.05
CA GLU A 160 21.15 21.85 -14.49
C GLU A 160 20.90 21.78 -12.98
N LEU A 161 20.08 20.83 -12.52
CA LEU A 161 19.81 20.63 -11.10
C LEU A 161 21.06 20.17 -10.34
N LEU A 162 21.86 19.26 -10.91
CA LEU A 162 23.14 18.84 -10.34
C LEU A 162 24.11 20.04 -10.22
N ALA A 163 24.17 20.91 -11.23
CA ALA A 163 24.95 22.14 -11.19
C ALA A 163 24.42 23.15 -10.16
N ALA A 164 23.11 23.16 -9.91
CA ALA A 164 22.46 23.96 -8.87
C ALA A 164 22.64 23.38 -7.44
N GLY A 165 23.38 22.27 -7.27
CA GLY A 165 23.70 21.69 -5.97
C GLY A 165 22.74 20.59 -5.49
N TYR A 166 21.85 20.09 -6.34
CA TYR A 166 21.06 18.89 -6.06
C TYR A 166 21.93 17.65 -6.13
N VAL A 167 21.55 16.60 -5.40
CA VAL A 167 22.24 15.31 -5.36
C VAL A 167 21.25 14.20 -5.69
N ARG A 168 21.72 13.20 -6.46
CA ARG A 168 20.94 11.98 -6.71
C ARG A 168 20.88 11.11 -5.46
N TYR A 169 19.68 10.94 -4.91
CA TYR A 169 19.40 10.06 -3.79
C TYR A 169 18.22 9.14 -4.12
N LYS A 170 18.45 7.81 -4.06
CA LYS A 170 17.44 6.77 -4.36
C LYS A 170 16.66 7.01 -5.68
N GLY A 171 17.37 7.42 -6.73
CA GLY A 171 16.78 7.65 -8.06
C GLY A 171 16.01 8.97 -8.21
N ARG A 172 16.09 9.88 -7.24
CA ARG A 172 15.52 11.23 -7.30
C ARG A 172 16.59 12.28 -7.07
N LEU A 173 16.45 13.44 -7.70
CA LEU A 173 17.26 14.62 -7.40
C LEU A 173 16.62 15.36 -6.24
N ILE A 174 17.34 15.46 -5.13
CA ILE A 174 16.91 16.18 -3.94
C ILE A 174 18.02 17.12 -3.47
N THR A 175 17.67 18.10 -2.67
CA THR A 175 18.67 18.98 -2.06
C THR A 175 19.52 18.23 -1.04
N THR A 176 20.71 18.75 -0.74
CA THR A 176 21.57 18.19 0.30
C THR A 176 20.88 18.15 1.66
N VAL A 177 20.16 19.21 2.01
CA VAL A 177 19.37 19.29 3.26
C VAL A 177 18.31 18.19 3.31
N GLU A 178 17.55 17.98 2.24
CA GLU A 178 16.54 16.91 2.18
C GLU A 178 17.17 15.52 2.30
N ARG A 179 18.33 15.30 1.67
CA ARG A 179 19.08 14.04 1.81
C ARG A 179 19.47 13.82 3.26
N ASP A 180 20.08 14.81 3.89
CA ASP A 180 20.62 14.68 5.25
C ASP A 180 19.48 14.46 6.26
N LEU A 181 18.33 15.14 6.09
CA LEU A 181 17.12 14.89 6.87
C LEU A 181 16.56 13.47 6.63
N ALA A 182 16.54 13.00 5.39
CA ALA A 182 16.07 11.66 5.06
C ALA A 182 16.98 10.56 5.64
N GLU A 183 18.30 10.77 5.60
CA GLU A 183 19.28 9.85 6.19
C GLU A 183 19.23 9.87 7.71
N ALA A 184 19.13 11.05 8.33
CA ALA A 184 18.94 11.18 9.78
C ALA A 184 17.66 10.48 10.24
N GLY A 185 16.55 10.67 9.52
CA GLY A 185 15.29 9.97 9.77
C GLY A 185 15.42 8.45 9.61
N ALA A 186 16.12 7.99 8.57
CA ALA A 186 16.37 6.56 8.35
C ALA A 186 17.30 5.95 9.41
N SER A 187 18.29 6.69 9.91
CA SER A 187 19.16 6.27 11.01
C SER A 187 18.37 6.12 12.31
N ARG A 188 17.58 7.13 12.69
CA ARG A 188 16.71 7.04 13.87
C ARG A 188 15.73 5.89 13.77
N GLN A 189 15.13 5.68 12.60
CA GLN A 189 14.23 4.55 12.37
C GLN A 189 14.94 3.19 12.49
N ARG A 190 16.20 3.09 12.07
CA ARG A 190 17.02 1.88 12.23
C ARG A 190 17.27 1.60 13.71
N GLU A 191 17.70 2.61 14.46
CA GLU A 191 17.93 2.52 15.92
C GLU A 191 16.65 2.07 16.64
N GLN A 192 15.50 2.66 16.31
CA GLN A 192 14.20 2.23 16.85
C GLN A 192 13.83 0.79 16.46
N ASN A 193 14.13 0.39 15.24
CA ASN A 193 13.83 -0.96 14.76
C ASN A 193 14.73 -2.03 15.39
N GLU A 194 15.95 -1.68 15.80
CA GLU A 194 16.84 -2.59 16.55
C GLU A 194 16.30 -2.93 17.94
N TRP A 195 15.49 -2.04 18.54
CA TRP A 195 14.84 -2.29 19.82
C TRP A 195 13.66 -3.26 19.71
N ARG A 196 12.91 -3.26 18.60
CA ARG A 196 11.74 -4.12 18.40
C ARG A 196 11.99 -5.61 18.71
N PRO A 197 13.00 -6.29 18.15
CA PRO A 197 13.23 -7.70 18.46
C PRO A 197 13.61 -7.94 19.92
N LYS A 198 14.36 -7.01 20.55
CA LYS A 198 14.74 -7.10 21.97
C LYS A 198 13.49 -7.01 22.86
N ILE A 199 12.66 -5.99 22.66
CA ILE A 199 11.41 -5.79 23.42
C ILE A 199 10.46 -6.97 23.23
N ARG A 200 10.31 -7.48 21.99
CA ARG A 200 9.46 -8.65 21.72
C ARG A 200 9.97 -9.91 22.41
N LEU A 201 11.29 -10.12 22.46
CA LEU A 201 11.90 -11.25 23.17
C LEU A 201 11.61 -11.15 24.67
N TRP A 202 11.80 -9.97 25.28
CA TRP A 202 11.57 -9.76 26.71
C TRP A 202 10.08 -9.87 27.07
N LEU A 203 9.17 -9.40 26.22
CA LEU A 203 7.74 -9.63 26.37
C LEU A 203 7.40 -11.14 26.33
N GLY A 204 8.04 -11.89 25.44
CA GLY A 204 7.93 -13.36 25.41
C GLY A 204 8.40 -14.02 26.71
N TRP A 205 9.42 -13.46 27.36
CA TRP A 205 9.89 -13.93 28.68
C TRP A 205 8.90 -13.59 29.79
N LEU A 206 8.31 -12.39 29.79
CA LEU A 206 7.28 -11.97 30.76
C LEU A 206 6.05 -12.90 30.75
N ASN A 207 5.62 -13.33 29.56
CA ASN A 207 4.52 -14.27 29.38
C ASN A 207 4.94 -15.74 29.54
N GLY A 208 6.24 -16.01 29.69
CA GLY A 208 6.78 -17.35 29.83
C GLY A 208 6.51 -17.97 31.20
N ARG A 209 6.62 -19.30 31.28
CA ARG A 209 6.47 -20.05 32.55
C ARG A 209 7.70 -19.97 33.46
N ASP A 210 8.86 -19.65 32.91
CA ASP A 210 10.14 -19.61 33.62
C ASP A 210 10.24 -18.35 34.51
N PRO A 211 10.23 -18.49 35.85
CA PRO A 211 10.28 -17.34 36.76
C PRO A 211 11.59 -16.56 36.67
N ALA A 212 12.72 -17.21 36.37
CA ALA A 212 14.01 -16.52 36.27
C ALA A 212 14.01 -15.57 35.07
N LYS A 213 13.56 -16.05 33.90
CA LYS A 213 13.46 -15.22 32.69
C LYS A 213 12.44 -14.09 32.83
N ARG A 214 11.36 -14.29 33.59
CA ARG A 214 10.41 -13.22 33.91
C ARG A 214 11.08 -12.12 34.73
N ALA A 215 11.77 -12.47 35.81
CA ALA A 215 12.49 -11.52 36.64
C ALA A 215 13.58 -10.78 35.83
N ASP A 216 14.32 -11.49 34.98
CA ASP A 216 15.32 -10.89 34.09
C ASP A 216 14.70 -9.88 33.13
N ALA A 217 13.54 -10.19 32.53
CA ALA A 217 12.84 -9.27 31.64
C ALA A 217 12.37 -8.01 32.40
N GLU A 218 11.80 -8.16 33.59
CA GLU A 218 11.38 -7.03 34.43
C GLU A 218 12.56 -6.10 34.78
N VAL A 219 13.71 -6.67 35.14
CA VAL A 219 14.93 -5.89 35.40
C VAL A 219 15.37 -5.14 34.15
N LYS A 220 15.40 -5.80 32.99
CA LYS A 220 15.77 -5.16 31.71
C LYS A 220 14.86 -4.00 31.34
N PHE A 221 13.55 -4.14 31.53
CA PHE A 221 12.61 -3.04 31.33
C PHE A 221 12.84 -1.91 32.34
N ARG A 222 13.10 -2.23 33.61
CA ARG A 222 13.37 -1.23 34.65
C ARG A 222 14.67 -0.47 34.44
N GLU A 223 15.68 -1.07 33.82
CA GLU A 223 16.97 -0.43 33.54
C GLU A 223 17.00 0.31 32.19
N LEU A 224 15.97 0.15 31.36
CA LEU A 224 15.90 0.76 30.03
C LEU A 224 15.76 2.29 30.13
N ARG A 225 16.69 3.01 29.50
CA ARG A 225 16.71 4.49 29.42
C ARG A 225 16.77 5.03 28.00
N ASP A 226 16.82 4.14 27.00
CA ASP A 226 16.98 4.52 25.59
C ASP A 226 15.67 5.05 24.99
N GLN A 227 15.71 6.26 24.43
CA GLN A 227 14.57 6.92 23.80
C GLN A 227 14.08 6.19 22.55
N ASP A 228 14.96 5.50 21.83
CA ASP A 228 14.59 4.77 20.62
C ASP A 228 13.84 3.48 20.91
N ALA A 229 13.80 3.04 22.18
CA ALA A 229 12.97 1.92 22.60
C ALA A 229 11.49 2.30 22.80
N VAL A 230 11.17 3.59 22.95
CA VAL A 230 9.81 4.08 23.26
C VAL A 230 8.77 3.58 22.26
N PRO A 231 8.97 3.66 20.93
CA PRO A 231 7.99 3.15 19.97
C PRO A 231 7.72 1.65 20.12
N ALA A 232 8.77 0.85 20.38
CA ALA A 232 8.61 -0.59 20.56
C ALA A 232 7.84 -0.93 21.86
N ILE A 233 8.06 -0.18 22.94
CA ILE A 233 7.31 -0.36 24.20
C ILE A 233 5.83 -0.01 23.99
N ILE A 234 5.55 1.10 23.30
CA ILE A 234 4.18 1.54 23.00
C ILE A 234 3.45 0.47 22.18
N ASP A 235 4.06 -0.02 21.10
CA ASP A 235 3.43 -0.96 20.18
C ASP A 235 3.17 -2.33 20.81
N PHE A 236 4.09 -2.82 21.65
CA PHE A 236 4.03 -4.20 22.13
C PHE A 236 3.45 -4.36 23.53
N LEU A 237 3.60 -3.39 24.44
CA LEU A 237 3.22 -3.58 25.84
C LEU A 237 1.97 -2.79 26.24
N LEU A 238 1.74 -1.57 25.72
CA LEU A 238 0.60 -0.75 26.16
C LEU A 238 -0.77 -1.29 25.72
N GLY A 239 -0.81 -2.19 24.74
CA GLY A 239 -2.02 -2.87 24.30
C GLY A 239 -2.21 -4.28 24.88
N ASP A 240 -1.33 -4.73 25.78
CA ASP A 240 -1.37 -6.10 26.29
C ASP A 240 -2.63 -6.36 27.15
N ALA A 241 -3.18 -7.57 27.08
CA ALA A 241 -4.34 -7.96 27.87
C ALA A 241 -4.06 -7.96 29.38
N ASN A 242 -2.82 -8.26 29.77
CA ASN A 242 -2.38 -8.29 31.16
C ASN A 242 -2.09 -6.86 31.67
N VAL A 243 -2.84 -6.45 32.70
CA VAL A 243 -2.71 -5.14 33.34
C VAL A 243 -1.30 -4.91 33.91
N GLU A 244 -0.64 -5.95 34.41
CA GLU A 244 0.70 -5.82 34.99
C GLU A 244 1.76 -5.53 33.91
N ILE A 245 1.59 -6.06 32.69
CA ILE A 245 2.47 -5.75 31.55
C ILE A 245 2.27 -4.29 31.12
N ARG A 246 1.01 -3.84 31.02
CA ARG A 246 0.72 -2.43 30.71
C ARG A 246 1.26 -1.49 31.80
N ARG A 247 1.18 -1.88 33.07
CA ARG A 247 1.74 -1.14 34.20
C ARG A 247 3.26 -1.04 34.12
N LEU A 248 3.95 -2.13 33.83
CA LEU A 248 5.40 -2.14 33.61
C LEU A 248 5.79 -1.21 32.47
N ALA A 249 5.01 -1.19 31.38
CA ALA A 249 5.24 -0.28 30.26
C ALA A 249 5.13 1.20 30.67
N VAL A 250 4.08 1.58 31.39
CA VAL A 250 3.92 2.94 31.92
C VAL A 250 5.11 3.32 32.83
N GLN A 251 5.52 2.42 33.71
CA GLN A 251 6.68 2.66 34.59
C GLN A 251 7.99 2.76 33.82
N THR A 252 8.15 1.98 32.74
CA THR A 252 9.36 2.03 31.89
C THR A 252 9.40 3.33 31.10
N LEU A 253 8.28 3.71 30.48
CA LEU A 253 8.15 4.97 29.74
C LEU A 253 8.38 6.19 30.63
N ALA A 254 7.97 6.13 31.90
CA ALA A 254 8.21 7.20 32.88
C ALA A 254 9.69 7.43 33.21
N GLN A 255 10.54 6.42 33.01
CA GLN A 255 11.98 6.49 33.30
C GLN A 255 12.80 6.91 32.07
N ILE A 256 12.20 6.90 30.88
CA ILE A 256 12.86 7.34 29.66
C ILE A 256 12.58 8.83 29.48
N ASP A 257 13.64 9.63 29.55
CA ASP A 257 13.52 11.08 29.37
C ASP A 257 13.02 11.43 27.96
N GLY A 258 12.27 12.52 27.85
CA GLY A 258 11.81 13.07 26.58
C GLY A 258 10.30 13.20 26.46
N GLN A 259 9.85 13.59 25.25
CA GLN A 259 8.44 13.85 24.96
C GLN A 259 7.77 12.77 24.11
N ALA A 260 8.54 11.79 23.61
CA ALA A 260 8.04 10.75 22.71
C ALA A 260 6.92 9.88 23.32
N ALA A 261 6.95 9.66 24.64
CA ALA A 261 5.96 8.84 25.34
C ALA A 261 4.66 9.59 25.69
N ILE A 262 4.66 10.93 25.69
CA ILE A 262 3.53 11.76 26.16
C ILE A 262 2.23 11.39 25.44
N PRO A 263 2.16 11.31 24.10
CA PRO A 263 0.91 11.01 23.42
C PRO A 263 0.34 9.63 23.79
N ALA A 264 1.22 8.65 24.03
CA ALA A 264 0.81 7.30 24.41
C ALA A 264 0.34 7.22 25.86
N LEU A 265 1.04 7.88 26.79
CA LEU A 265 0.64 7.94 28.21
C LEU A 265 -0.70 8.67 28.39
N ILE A 266 -0.95 9.75 27.62
CA ILE A 266 -2.24 10.43 27.62
C ILE A 266 -3.35 9.52 27.08
N ARG A 267 -3.09 8.73 26.03
CA ARG A 267 -4.06 7.76 25.51
C ARG A 267 -4.45 6.72 26.57
N VAL A 268 -3.48 6.21 27.32
CA VAL A 268 -3.73 5.29 28.45
C VAL A 268 -4.55 5.98 29.54
N ALA A 269 -4.20 7.21 29.92
CA ALA A 269 -4.94 7.99 30.91
C ALA A 269 -6.40 8.26 30.53
N LEU A 270 -6.68 8.44 29.24
CA LEU A 270 -8.01 8.70 28.72
C LEU A 270 -8.83 7.42 28.50
N GLY A 271 -8.19 6.32 28.12
CA GLY A 271 -8.87 5.19 27.47
C GLY A 271 -8.67 3.82 28.10
N ASP A 272 -7.71 3.61 29.01
CA ASP A 272 -7.46 2.27 29.56
C ASP A 272 -8.68 1.76 30.36
N ALA A 273 -8.85 0.45 30.45
CA ALA A 273 -9.93 -0.16 31.24
C ALA A 273 -9.65 -0.07 32.75
N ASP A 274 -8.38 -0.15 33.16
CA ASP A 274 -7.97 -0.13 34.57
C ASP A 274 -7.82 1.30 35.10
N GLN A 275 -8.56 1.62 36.16
CA GLN A 275 -8.60 2.97 36.74
C GLN A 275 -7.28 3.36 37.44
N SER A 276 -6.57 2.38 38.02
CA SER A 276 -5.28 2.62 38.66
C SER A 276 -4.23 3.00 37.61
N LEU A 277 -4.23 2.28 36.48
CA LEU A 277 -3.33 2.54 35.37
C LEU A 277 -3.62 3.88 34.68
N GLN A 278 -4.88 4.27 34.49
CA GLN A 278 -5.25 5.60 34.00
C GLN A 278 -4.62 6.71 34.87
N SER A 279 -4.76 6.57 36.19
CA SER A 279 -4.24 7.55 37.15
C SER A 279 -2.71 7.58 37.17
N SER A 280 -2.09 6.41 37.09
CA SER A 280 -0.64 6.26 37.01
C SER A 280 -0.05 6.88 35.74
N ALA A 281 -0.65 6.62 34.57
CA ALA A 281 -0.15 7.10 33.28
C ALA A 281 -0.10 8.63 33.19
N PHE A 282 -1.07 9.34 33.78
CA PHE A 282 -1.02 10.80 33.91
C PHE A 282 -0.13 11.24 35.08
N GLY A 283 -0.11 10.48 36.17
CA GLY A 283 0.65 10.76 37.38
C GLY A 283 2.16 10.79 37.16
N VAL A 284 2.68 9.92 36.29
CA VAL A 284 4.11 9.84 35.95
C VAL A 284 4.62 11.03 35.13
N LEU A 285 3.72 11.78 34.49
CA LEU A 285 4.12 12.97 33.71
C LEU A 285 4.53 14.11 34.65
N THR A 286 5.66 14.75 34.35
CA THR A 286 6.10 15.98 35.02
C THR A 286 5.18 17.16 34.71
N ALA A 287 5.29 18.26 35.46
CA ALA A 287 4.50 19.47 35.19
C ALA A 287 4.72 20.01 33.77
N GLU A 288 5.97 19.97 33.28
CA GLU A 288 6.32 20.39 31.91
C GLU A 288 5.70 19.46 30.86
N GLN A 289 5.80 18.15 31.05
CA GLN A 289 5.20 17.17 30.14
C GLN A 289 3.66 17.27 30.12
N ARG A 290 3.03 17.57 31.27
CA ARG A 290 1.59 17.83 31.36
C ARG A 290 1.18 19.09 30.61
N ALA A 291 2.00 20.15 30.66
CA ALA A 291 1.77 21.35 29.86
C ALA A 291 1.90 21.05 28.35
N ALA A 292 2.92 20.30 27.95
CA ALA A 292 3.09 19.86 26.56
C ALA A 292 1.96 18.93 26.06
N ALA A 293 1.30 18.22 26.98
CA ALA A 293 0.17 17.35 26.67
C ALA A 293 -1.15 18.09 26.42
N VAL A 294 -1.29 19.36 26.81
CA VAL A 294 -2.56 20.12 26.75
C VAL A 294 -3.20 20.07 25.35
N PRO A 295 -2.49 20.33 24.23
CA PRO A 295 -3.11 20.28 22.90
C PRO A 295 -3.59 18.89 22.48
N ILE A 296 -3.06 17.82 23.10
CA ILE A 296 -3.49 16.43 22.87
C ILE A 296 -4.78 16.17 23.65
N ILE A 297 -4.84 16.64 24.90
CA ILE A 297 -6.00 16.45 25.77
C ILE A 297 -7.18 17.31 25.29
N GLU A 298 -6.94 18.54 24.81
CA GLU A 298 -7.98 19.39 24.21
C GLU A 298 -8.63 18.73 23.00
N ARG A 299 -7.84 18.08 22.13
CA ARG A 299 -8.39 17.30 21.01
C ARG A 299 -9.34 16.18 21.47
N ALA A 300 -9.06 15.58 22.63
CA ALA A 300 -9.92 14.53 23.19
C ALA A 300 -11.25 15.03 23.77
N LEU A 301 -11.45 16.36 23.91
CA LEU A 301 -12.76 16.92 24.24
C LEU A 301 -13.78 16.80 23.11
N HIS A 302 -13.33 16.53 21.88
CA HIS A 302 -14.18 16.33 20.71
C HIS A 302 -14.36 14.85 20.33
N ASP A 303 -14.05 13.93 21.26
CA ASP A 303 -14.24 12.50 21.04
C ASP A 303 -15.73 12.11 21.04
N GLU A 304 -16.10 11.08 20.28
CA GLU A 304 -17.49 10.58 20.22
C GLU A 304 -17.94 9.96 21.55
N SER A 305 -16.99 9.46 22.35
CA SER A 305 -17.23 8.86 23.65
C SER A 305 -17.28 9.92 24.74
N ASN A 306 -18.48 10.13 25.31
CA ASN A 306 -18.67 10.97 26.49
C ASN A 306 -17.74 10.60 27.66
N LEU A 307 -17.34 9.33 27.76
CA LEU A 307 -16.39 8.88 28.77
C LEU A 307 -15.01 9.51 28.56
N ILE A 308 -14.53 9.55 27.31
CA ILE A 308 -13.24 10.14 26.95
C ILE A 308 -13.29 11.65 27.13
N VAL A 309 -14.37 12.31 26.69
CA VAL A 309 -14.58 13.76 26.89
C VAL A 309 -14.54 14.13 28.38
N ARG A 310 -15.27 13.40 29.23
CA ARG A 310 -15.27 13.62 30.68
C ARG A 310 -13.87 13.45 31.28
N ARG A 311 -13.13 12.42 30.86
CA ARG A 311 -11.77 12.18 31.34
C ARG A 311 -10.81 13.27 30.88
N ALA A 312 -10.90 13.71 29.63
CA ALA A 312 -10.10 14.81 29.08
C ALA A 312 -10.31 16.10 29.89
N ALA A 313 -11.56 16.45 30.21
CA ALA A 313 -11.87 17.60 31.04
C ALA A 313 -11.23 17.52 32.45
N ILE A 314 -11.25 16.33 33.08
CA ILE A 314 -10.59 16.10 34.38
C ILE A 314 -9.07 16.28 34.26
N LEU A 315 -8.45 15.74 33.21
CA LEU A 315 -7.00 15.87 33.01
C LEU A 315 -6.58 17.32 32.76
N LEU A 316 -7.34 18.09 31.96
CA LEU A 316 -7.10 19.53 31.77
C LEU A 316 -7.24 20.30 33.08
N GLY A 317 -8.23 19.97 33.91
CA GLY A 317 -8.38 20.53 35.25
C GLY A 317 -7.14 20.27 36.12
N LYS A 318 -6.56 19.07 36.04
CA LYS A 318 -5.30 18.73 36.74
C LYS A 318 -4.06 19.42 36.17
N CYS A 319 -4.05 19.76 34.88
CA CYS A 319 -2.98 20.57 34.29
C CYS A 319 -3.02 22.03 34.79
N GLY A 320 -4.18 22.53 35.21
CA GLY A 320 -4.32 23.89 35.75
C GLY A 320 -4.09 25.01 34.74
N VAL A 321 -4.15 24.71 33.43
CA VAL A 321 -3.82 25.66 32.38
C VAL A 321 -5.07 26.43 31.97
N ARG A 322 -5.08 27.75 32.26
CA ARG A 322 -6.19 28.67 31.94
C ARG A 322 -6.50 28.76 30.44
N GLN A 323 -5.52 28.48 29.58
CA GLN A 323 -5.69 28.53 28.12
C GLN A 323 -6.74 27.51 27.63
N SER A 324 -6.97 26.43 28.36
CA SER A 324 -7.94 25.39 28.01
C SER A 324 -9.39 25.73 28.41
N ILE A 325 -9.65 26.87 29.06
CA ILE A 325 -11.00 27.27 29.48
C ILE A 325 -11.99 27.37 28.31
N PRO A 326 -11.66 28.03 27.18
CA PRO A 326 -12.57 28.10 26.03
C PRO A 326 -12.93 26.71 25.50
N ALA A 327 -11.93 25.82 25.36
CA ALA A 327 -12.16 24.45 24.90
C ALA A 327 -13.07 23.66 25.87
N LEU A 328 -12.92 23.86 27.17
CA LEU A 328 -13.81 23.26 28.18
C LEU A 328 -15.24 23.83 28.10
N VAL A 329 -15.39 25.13 27.85
CA VAL A 329 -16.71 25.77 27.67
C VAL A 329 -17.40 25.22 26.43
N ASP A 330 -16.68 25.09 25.31
CA ASP A 330 -17.22 24.52 24.07
C ASP A 330 -17.65 23.06 24.26
N ALA A 331 -16.88 22.29 25.04
CA ALA A 331 -17.21 20.89 25.35
C ALA A 331 -18.48 20.72 26.22
N LEU A 332 -18.98 21.76 26.88
CA LEU A 332 -20.26 21.71 27.60
C LEU A 332 -21.47 21.71 26.66
N ALA A 333 -21.31 22.13 25.41
CA ALA A 333 -22.37 22.11 24.42
C ALA A 333 -22.53 20.69 23.82
N THR A 334 -23.27 19.81 24.50
CA THR A 334 -23.50 18.43 24.04
C THR A 334 -24.84 18.26 23.32
N SER A 335 -24.84 17.50 22.21
CA SER A 335 -26.07 17.06 21.54
C SER A 335 -26.25 15.55 21.72
N HIS A 336 -27.33 15.11 22.37
CA HIS A 336 -27.61 13.69 22.59
C HIS A 336 -28.71 13.20 21.64
N LYS A 337 -28.40 12.18 20.82
CA LYS A 337 -29.41 11.47 20.02
C LYS A 337 -29.94 10.30 20.83
N MET A 338 -31.20 10.35 21.26
CA MET A 338 -31.86 9.20 21.89
C MET A 338 -32.71 8.46 20.86
N ARG A 339 -32.63 7.12 20.86
CA ARG A 339 -33.57 6.29 20.10
C ARG A 339 -34.90 6.29 20.86
N VAL A 340 -35.86 7.07 20.37
CA VAL A 340 -37.23 7.01 20.87
C VAL A 340 -37.72 5.56 20.66
N PRO A 341 -38.17 4.86 21.72
CA PRO A 341 -38.78 3.54 21.55
C PRO A 341 -39.88 3.68 20.49
N GLN A 342 -39.94 2.77 19.50
CA GLN A 342 -41.07 2.79 18.58
C GLN A 342 -42.34 2.68 19.43
N ALA A 343 -43.19 3.70 19.36
CA ALA A 343 -44.51 3.63 19.96
C ALA A 343 -45.19 2.35 19.43
N PRO A 344 -45.90 1.57 20.28
CA PRO A 344 -46.62 0.41 19.80
C PRO A 344 -47.51 0.83 18.62
N ALA A 345 -47.49 0.04 17.55
CA ALA A 345 -48.26 0.33 16.35
C ALA A 345 -49.71 0.62 16.72
N PHE A 346 -50.20 1.79 16.30
CA PHE A 346 -51.58 2.23 16.53
C PHE A 346 -52.50 1.30 15.72
N ASN A 347 -53.14 0.33 16.37
CA ASN A 347 -54.21 -0.45 15.76
C ASN A 347 -55.55 0.17 16.17
N VAL A 348 -56.15 0.94 15.26
CA VAL A 348 -57.54 1.40 15.41
C VAL A 348 -58.44 0.30 14.90
N GLY A 349 -59.06 -0.43 15.83
CA GLY A 349 -60.13 -1.37 15.51
C GLY A 349 -61.46 -0.65 15.44
N PHE A 350 -62.15 -0.76 14.30
CA PHE A 350 -63.54 -0.34 14.15
C PHE A 350 -64.44 -1.53 14.43
N ASN A 351 -65.36 -1.37 15.38
CA ASN A 351 -66.40 -2.36 15.60
C ASN A 351 -67.45 -2.29 14.48
N ARG A 352 -68.20 -3.37 14.30
CA ARG A 352 -69.19 -3.52 13.21
C ARG A 352 -70.40 -2.57 13.34
N ASP A 353 -70.48 -1.84 14.44
CA ASP A 353 -71.47 -0.79 14.75
C ASP A 353 -70.94 0.63 14.51
N GLY A 354 -69.72 0.78 14.00
CA GLY A 354 -69.12 2.08 13.70
C GLY A 354 -68.45 2.77 14.90
N SER A 355 -68.38 2.12 16.06
CA SER A 355 -67.66 2.67 17.21
C SER A 355 -66.16 2.38 17.13
N ALA A 356 -65.34 3.38 17.44
CA ALA A 356 -63.89 3.26 17.54
C ALA A 356 -63.49 3.09 19.02
N ALA A 357 -62.81 1.98 19.34
CA ALA A 357 -62.27 1.75 20.68
C ALA A 357 -60.80 2.20 20.72
N GLY A 358 -60.54 3.41 21.25
CA GLY A 358 -59.20 3.97 21.43
C GLY A 358 -58.90 4.24 22.90
N GLY A 359 -57.97 3.48 23.48
CA GLY A 359 -57.50 3.64 24.86
C GLY A 359 -56.59 4.85 25.05
N ASN A 360 -56.63 5.40 26.28
CA ASN A 360 -55.98 6.62 26.76
C ASN A 360 -54.54 6.89 26.25
N ARG A 361 -54.31 8.16 25.86
CA ARG A 361 -52.98 8.75 25.68
C ARG A 361 -52.23 8.80 27.01
N ALA A 362 -51.03 8.22 27.07
CA ALA A 362 -49.93 8.82 27.83
C ALA A 362 -49.14 9.68 26.84
N LEU A 363 -49.22 11.01 26.97
CA LEU A 363 -48.25 11.89 26.35
C LEU A 363 -46.87 11.61 26.97
N PRO A 364 -45.78 11.57 26.20
CA PRO A 364 -44.44 11.53 26.79
C PRO A 364 -44.21 12.83 27.60
N PRO A 365 -43.46 12.78 28.72
CA PRO A 365 -43.13 14.00 29.46
C PRO A 365 -42.30 14.93 28.57
N ASP A 366 -42.56 16.22 28.70
CA ASP A 366 -41.91 17.30 27.96
C ASP A 366 -40.38 17.17 27.98
N VAL A 367 -39.79 17.47 26.82
CA VAL A 367 -38.35 17.47 26.50
C VAL A 367 -37.62 18.55 27.28
#